data_AF-A0A286ECL8-F1
#
_entry.id   AF-A0A286ECL8-F1
#
_cell.length_a   1.000
_cell.length_b   1.000
_cell.length_c   1.000
_cell.angle_alpha   90.00
_cell.angle_beta   90.00
_cell.angle_gamma   90.00
#
_symmetry.space_group_name_H-M   'P 1'
#
loop_
_entity.id
_entity.type
_entity.pdbx_description
1 polymer ?
#
loop_
_entity_poly.entity_id
_entity_poly.type
_entity_poly.pdbx_seq_one_letter_code
_entity_poly.pdbx_strand_id
1 'polypeptide(L)'
;MVLSLINRGQIKPNDFVKEISGAVHIKPETRKLIFQTLQSKKQEKITHPFINEEVAIGLLPHIQAMLLSRHLRGDLAEYPPFLVR
;
A
#
# COMPACT_ATOMS: atom_id res chain seq x y z
N MET A 1 -3.93 4.91 5.12
CA MET A 1 -3.34 5.94 4.23
C MET A 1 -4.43 6.81 3.65
N VAL A 2 -5.24 6.36 2.68
CA VAL A 2 -6.30 7.20 2.07
C VAL A 2 -7.28 7.72 3.12
N LEU A 3 -7.86 6.84 3.94
CA LEU A 3 -8.74 7.24 5.05
C LEU A 3 -8.04 8.20 6.02
N SER A 4 -6.75 7.99 6.29
CA SER A 4 -5.96 8.85 7.16
C SER A 4 -5.81 10.27 6.58
N LEU A 5 -5.57 10.39 5.27
CA LEU A 5 -5.46 11.67 4.56
C LEU A 5 -6.80 12.43 4.57
N ILE A 6 -7.92 11.72 4.42
CA ILE A 6 -9.27 12.30 4.49
C ILE A 6 -9.60 12.74 5.92
N ASN A 7 -9.41 11.86 6.91
CA ASN A 7 -9.72 12.15 8.31
C ASN A 7 -8.91 13.31 8.88
N ARG A 8 -7.68 13.52 8.37
CA ARG A 8 -6.82 14.65 8.73
C ARG A 8 -7.09 15.90 7.90
N GLY A 9 -8.06 15.88 6.99
CA GLY A 9 -8.41 17.00 6.12
C GLY A 9 -7.32 17.39 5.11
N GLN A 10 -6.37 16.49 4.83
CA GLN A 10 -5.28 16.71 3.88
C GLN A 10 -5.74 16.52 2.42
N ILE A 11 -6.85 15.78 2.23
CA ILE A 11 -7.57 15.68 0.97
C ILE A 11 -9.01 16.14 1.21
N LYS A 12 -9.49 17.04 0.37
CA LYS A 12 -10.82 17.67 0.46
C LYS A 12 -11.58 17.54 -0.87
N PRO A 13 -12.91 17.72 -0.89
CA PRO A 13 -13.68 17.71 -2.15
C PRO A 13 -13.17 18.70 -3.20
N ASN A 14 -12.65 19.87 -2.78
CA ASN A 14 -12.10 20.89 -3.67
C ASN A 14 -10.76 20.50 -4.32
N ASP A 15 -10.17 19.36 -3.96
CA ASP A 15 -8.95 18.82 -4.58
C ASP A 15 -9.23 18.04 -5.87
N PHE A 16 -10.50 17.90 -6.24
CA PHE A 16 -10.95 17.18 -7.42
C PHE A 16 -11.60 18.13 -8.43
N VAL A 17 -11.43 17.83 -9.71
CA VAL A 17 -12.06 18.51 -10.84
C VAL A 17 -12.99 17.52 -11.50
N LYS A 18 -14.28 17.87 -11.60
CA LYS A 18 -15.28 17.09 -12.31
C LYS A 18 -15.43 17.63 -13.72
N GLU A 19 -15.28 16.76 -14.70
CA GLU A 19 -15.53 17.09 -16.10
C GLU A 19 -17.00 16.90 -16.46
N ILE A 20 -17.41 17.53 -17.56
CA ILE A 20 -18.78 17.42 -18.12
C ILE A 20 -19.09 15.97 -18.51
N SER A 21 -18.06 15.19 -18.87
CA SER A 21 -18.12 13.75 -19.16
C SER A 21 -18.46 12.89 -17.94
N GLY A 22 -18.42 13.44 -16.73
CA GLY A 22 -18.53 12.70 -15.47
C GLY A 22 -17.18 12.18 -14.94
N ALA A 23 -16.08 12.36 -15.67
CA ALA A 23 -14.75 12.03 -15.19
C ALA A 23 -14.36 12.91 -13.98
N VAL A 24 -13.62 12.33 -13.03
CA VAL A 24 -13.12 13.04 -11.84
C VAL A 24 -11.60 12.96 -11.82
N HIS A 25 -10.96 14.11 -11.99
CA HIS A 25 -9.51 14.23 -11.94
C HIS A 25 -9.05 14.79 -10.61
N ILE A 26 -7.92 14.31 -10.12
CA ILE A 26 -7.26 14.86 -8.94
C ILE A 26 -6.31 15.99 -9.35
N LYS A 27 -6.29 17.08 -8.58
CA LYS A 27 -5.37 18.20 -8.83
C LYS A 27 -3.91 17.75 -8.70
N PRO A 28 -2.97 18.36 -9.46
CA PRO A 28 -1.55 17.98 -9.45
C PRO A 28 -0.92 17.99 -8.05
N GLU A 29 -1.25 18.99 -7.21
CA GLU A 29 -0.73 19.12 -5.85
C GLU A 29 -1.18 17.97 -4.95
N THR A 30 -2.47 17.65 -4.97
CA THR A 30 -3.05 16.56 -4.18
C THR A 30 -2.51 15.20 -4.66
N ARG A 31 -2.31 15.04 -5.97
CA ARG A 31 -1.65 13.85 -6.54
C ARG A 31 -0.22 13.70 -6.01
N LYS A 32 0.56 14.78 -5.98
CA LYS A 32 1.93 14.78 -5.43
C LYS A 32 1.93 14.39 -3.94
N LEU A 33 1.02 14.95 -3.15
CA LEU A 33 0.83 14.61 -1.74
C LEU A 33 0.55 13.11 -1.55
N ILE A 34 -0.35 12.54 -2.34
CA ILE A 34 -0.67 11.10 -2.28
C ILE A 34 0.56 10.27 -2.59
N PHE A 35 1.30 10.58 -3.65
CA PHE A 35 2.50 9.82 -4.02
C PHE A 35 3.60 9.91 -2.97
N GLN A 36 3.82 11.09 -2.39
CA GLN A 36 4.75 11.27 -1.27
C GLN A 36 4.34 10.44 -0.06
N THR A 37 3.07 10.50 0.33
CA THR A 37 2.54 9.72 1.47
C THR A 37 2.65 8.22 1.22
N LEU A 38 2.36 7.77 0.00
CA LEU A 38 2.50 6.36 -0.40
C LEU A 38 3.96 5.91 -0.34
N GLN A 39 4.89 6.74 -0.81
CA GLN A 39 6.31 6.43 -0.78
C GLN A 39 6.83 6.36 0.65
N SER A 40 6.45 7.30 1.52
CA SER A 40 6.78 7.25 2.95
C SER A 40 6.22 5.99 3.60
N LYS A 41 4.95 5.65 3.32
CA LYS A 41 4.33 4.43 3.86
C LYS A 41 5.06 3.15 3.41
N LYS A 42 5.59 3.11 2.19
CA LYS A 42 6.40 1.96 1.73
C LYS A 42 7.71 1.79 2.49
N GLN A 43 8.27 2.87 3.04
CA GLN A 43 9.51 2.85 3.82
C GLN A 43 9.30 2.50 5.29
N GLU A 44 8.07 2.66 5.80
CA GLU A 44 7.71 2.22 7.15
C GLU A 44 8.06 0.75 7.33
N LYS A 45 8.65 0.43 8.47
CA LYS A 45 9.04 -0.92 8.83
C LYS A 45 7.99 -1.59 9.71
N ILE A 46 7.74 -2.86 9.46
CA ILE A 46 6.87 -3.71 10.27
C ILE A 46 7.52 -5.06 10.48
N THR A 47 7.13 -5.78 11.53
CA THR A 47 7.51 -7.17 11.71
C THR A 47 6.58 -8.06 10.88
N HIS A 48 7.12 -8.82 9.94
CA HIS A 48 6.32 -9.73 9.13
C HIS A 48 5.88 -10.94 9.97
N PRO A 49 4.58 -11.24 10.10
CA PRO A 49 4.06 -12.17 11.11
C PRO A 49 4.49 -13.63 10.90
N PHE A 50 4.79 -14.02 9.66
CA PHE A 50 5.25 -15.38 9.34
C PHE A 50 6.76 -15.60 9.52
N ILE A 51 7.59 -14.72 8.95
CA ILE A 51 9.06 -14.85 9.01
C ILE A 51 9.68 -14.23 10.28
N ASN A 52 8.90 -13.45 11.04
CA ASN A 52 9.32 -12.74 12.26
C ASN A 52 10.52 -11.79 12.09
N GLU A 53 10.65 -11.20 10.90
CA GLU A 53 11.70 -10.24 10.57
C GLU A 53 11.14 -8.83 10.39
N GLU A 54 11.97 -7.83 10.69
CA GLU A 54 11.65 -6.43 10.41
C GLU A 54 11.86 -6.12 8.93
N VAL A 55 10.78 -5.74 8.22
CA VAL A 55 10.79 -5.49 6.78
C VAL A 55 10.05 -4.19 6.45
N ALA A 56 10.50 -3.51 5.40
CA ALA A 56 9.77 -2.37 4.87
C ALA A 56 8.44 -2.82 4.25
N ILE A 57 7.35 -2.07 4.46
CA ILE A 57 6.02 -2.36 3.88
C ILE A 57 6.11 -2.51 2.35
N GLY A 58 6.97 -1.73 1.70
CA GLY A 58 7.18 -1.79 0.25
C GLY A 58 7.71 -3.14 -0.25
N LEU A 59 8.33 -3.96 0.60
CA LEU A 59 8.86 -5.28 0.26
C LEU A 59 7.86 -6.42 0.46
N LEU A 60 6.72 -6.17 1.10
CA LEU A 60 5.72 -7.21 1.37
C LEU A 60 5.27 -7.96 0.10
N PRO A 61 4.99 -7.29 -1.05
CA PRO A 61 4.61 -8.02 -2.27
C PRO A 61 5.73 -8.96 -2.76
N HIS A 62 6.99 -8.57 -2.61
CA HIS A 62 8.13 -9.40 -2.99
C HIS A 62 8.25 -10.62 -2.07
N ILE A 63 8.14 -10.43 -0.76
CA ILE A 63 8.15 -11.52 0.23
C ILE A 63 7.01 -12.51 -0.05
N GLN A 64 5.82 -12.00 -0.32
CA GLN A 64 4.66 -12.84 -0.64
C GLN A 64 4.85 -13.63 -1.94
N ALA A 65 5.43 -13.03 -2.97
CA ALA A 65 5.80 -13.74 -4.20
C ALA A 65 6.85 -14.84 -3.94
N MET A 66 7.83 -14.60 -3.06
CA MET A 66 8.81 -15.63 -2.68
C MET A 66 8.17 -16.80 -1.91
N LEU A 67 7.27 -16.51 -0.96
CA LEU A 67 6.55 -17.53 -0.20
C LEU A 67 5.65 -18.38 -1.12
N LEU A 68 4.97 -17.73 -2.07
CA LEU A 68 4.18 -18.43 -3.08
C LEU A 68 5.06 -19.33 -3.96
N SER A 69 6.21 -18.82 -4.43
CA SER A 69 7.15 -19.61 -5.22
C SER A 69 7.64 -20.86 -4.47
N ARG A 70 7.98 -20.73 -3.18
CA ARG A 70 8.36 -21.87 -2.33
C ARG A 70 7.22 -22.90 -2.20
N HIS A 71 5.99 -22.44 -2.05
CA HIS A 71 4.83 -23.34 -2.00
C HIS A 71 4.63 -24.10 -3.33
N LEU A 72 4.72 -23.40 -4.46
CA LEU A 72 4.57 -24.01 -5.78
C LEU A 72 5.66 -25.06 -6.10
N ARG A 73 6.86 -24.91 -5.53
CA ARG A 73 7.95 -25.90 -5.66
C ARG A 73 7.84 -27.07 -4.69
N GLY A 74 6.91 -27.02 -3.73
CA GLY A 74 6.80 -28.01 -2.66
C GLY A 74 7.78 -27.81 -1.51
N ASP A 75 8.58 -26.73 -1.53
CA ASP A 75 9.48 -26.37 -0.42
C ASP A 75 8.70 -25.92 0.83
N LEU A 76 7.45 -25.50 0.64
CA LEU A 76 6.55 -25.02 1.68
C LEU A 76 5.19 -25.71 1.57
N ALA A 77 4.76 -26.38 2.63
CA ALA A 77 3.53 -27.17 2.63
C ALA A 77 2.28 -26.32 2.31
N GLU A 78 2.22 -25.11 2.85
CA GLU A 78 1.09 -24.19 2.67
C GLU A 78 1.60 -22.77 2.41
N TYR A 79 0.87 -22.00 1.59
CA TYR A 79 1.18 -20.59 1.37
C TYR A 79 0.53 -19.70 2.44
N PRO A 80 1.30 -19.05 3.33
CA PRO A 80 0.74 -18.24 4.41
C PRO A 80 0.36 -16.83 3.90
N PRO A 81 -0.90 -16.39 4.06
CA PRO A 81 -1.30 -15.04 3.68
C PRO A 81 -0.71 -13.99 4.62
N PHE A 82 -0.41 -12.81 4.08
CA PHE A 82 -0.04 -11.67 4.90
C PHE A 82 -1.28 -11.04 5.56
N LEU A 83 -1.36 -11.11 6.89
CA LEU A 83 -2.42 -10.51 7.69
C LEU A 83 -1.82 -9.47 8.63
N VAL A 84 -2.22 -8.20 8.43
CA VAL A 84 -1.93 -7.12 9.38
C VAL A 84 -2.96 -7.23 10.50
N ARG A 85 -2.51 -7.46 11.73
CA ARG A 85 -3.34 -7.31 12.93
C ARG A 85 -3.27 -5.88 13.44
#